data_AF-A0AAU1X9E0-F1
#
_entry.id   AF-A0AAU1X9E0-F1
#
_cell.length_a   1.000
_cell.length_b   1.000
_cell.length_c   1.000
_cell.angle_alpha   90.00
_cell.angle_beta   90.00
_cell.angle_gamma   90.00
#
_symmetry.space_group_name_H-M   'P 1'
#
loop_
_entity.id
_entity.type
_entity.pdbx_description
1 polymer ?
#
loop_
_entity_poly.entity_id
_entity_poly.type
_entity_poly.pdbx_seq_one_letter_code
_entity_poly.pdbx_strand_id
1 'polypeptide(L)'
;MSHTVLPRTGPAPALRGRIGAGFSPVPHRYRLYLRADCPRSLRVAAALTVLGIEDSVATTVLGTGTGTETDTLVGTATGCGTEAAGYTALRLAYEAAGHHFDGTLTVPALVDTWSGRVVSDHTPDILDDLHFLAGHPAFRKAS
;
A
#
# COMPACT_ATOMS: atom_id res chain seq x y z
N MET A 1 27.95 -16.17 25.10
CA MET A 1 26.83 -15.45 25.72
C MET A 1 25.61 -15.69 24.84
N SER A 2 24.74 -16.61 25.25
CA SER A 2 23.54 -16.96 24.48
C SER A 2 22.43 -15.99 24.84
N HIS A 3 22.08 -15.08 23.94
CA HIS A 3 20.91 -14.22 24.11
C HIS A 3 19.68 -14.99 23.66
N THR A 4 18.89 -15.48 24.61
CA THR A 4 17.53 -15.97 24.35
C THR A 4 16.70 -14.81 23.81
N VAL A 5 16.45 -14.80 22.50
CA VAL A 5 15.48 -13.90 21.89
C VAL A 5 14.10 -14.42 22.25
N LEU A 6 13.42 -13.75 23.18
CA LEU A 6 12.02 -14.04 23.46
C LEU A 6 11.18 -13.69 22.22
N PRO A 7 10.21 -14.53 21.83
CA PRO A 7 9.29 -14.20 20.76
C PRO A 7 8.54 -12.91 21.14
N ARG A 8 8.53 -11.91 20.24
CA ARG A 8 7.76 -10.68 20.42
C ARG A 8 6.27 -11.02 20.29
N THR A 9 5.59 -11.19 21.42
CA THR A 9 4.12 -11.35 21.49
C THR A 9 3.39 -10.00 21.56
N GLY A 10 3.93 -8.98 20.91
CA GLY A 10 3.30 -7.66 20.76
C GLY A 10 2.86 -7.45 19.31
N PRO A 11 1.87 -6.57 19.04
CA PRO A 11 1.53 -6.23 17.67
C PRO A 11 2.78 -5.78 16.93
N ALA A 12 2.92 -6.20 15.67
CA ALA A 12 4.03 -5.77 14.84
C ALA A 12 4.11 -4.23 14.87
N PRO A 13 5.30 -3.64 15.09
CA PRO A 13 5.44 -2.19 15.09
C PRO A 13 4.92 -1.63 13.76
N ALA A 14 4.15 -0.54 13.85
CA ALA A 14 3.59 0.12 12.67
C ALA A 14 4.73 0.46 11.67
N LEU A 15 4.48 0.20 10.39
CA LEU A 15 5.44 0.53 9.35
C LEU A 15 5.32 2.03 9.09
N ARG A 16 6.40 2.76 9.44
CA ARG A 16 6.45 4.24 9.41
C ARG A 16 7.66 4.76 8.65
N GLY A 17 8.08 4.04 7.61
CA GLY A 17 9.06 4.54 6.66
C GLY A 17 8.56 5.82 6.00
N ARG A 18 9.48 6.73 5.66
CA ARG A 18 9.15 8.05 5.09
C ARG A 18 9.87 8.26 3.76
N ILE A 19 9.15 8.77 2.77
CA ILE A 19 9.75 9.22 1.51
C ILE A 19 10.68 10.40 1.81
N GLY A 20 11.90 10.36 1.25
CA GLY A 20 12.96 11.33 1.53
C GLY A 20 13.88 10.95 2.70
N ALA A 21 13.50 9.97 3.53
CA ALA A 21 14.29 9.49 4.68
C ALA A 21 14.75 8.03 4.50
N GLY A 22 15.15 7.66 3.28
CA GLY A 22 15.59 6.30 2.92
C GLY A 22 14.88 5.73 1.69
N PHE A 23 13.74 6.31 1.32
CA PHE A 23 13.05 6.00 0.07
C PHE A 23 13.09 7.22 -0.87
N SER A 24 13.73 7.10 -2.03
CA SER A 24 13.94 8.23 -2.95
C SER A 24 12.65 8.60 -3.71
N PRO A 25 12.27 9.90 -3.78
CA PRO A 25 11.06 10.36 -4.44
C PRO A 25 11.18 10.26 -5.97
N VAL A 26 10.87 9.08 -6.51
CA VAL A 26 10.92 8.77 -7.95
C VAL A 26 9.50 8.51 -8.47
N PRO A 27 9.05 9.17 -9.55
CA PRO A 27 7.76 8.88 -10.17
C PRO A 27 7.62 7.41 -10.56
N HIS A 28 6.42 6.86 -10.46
CA HIS A 28 6.06 5.47 -10.77
C HIS A 28 6.78 4.40 -9.90
N ARG A 29 7.56 4.81 -8.90
CA ARG A 29 8.20 3.89 -7.94
C ARG A 29 7.24 3.38 -6.87
N TYR A 30 6.26 4.19 -6.49
CA TYR A 30 5.38 3.88 -5.36
C TYR A 30 4.01 3.40 -5.83
N ARG A 31 3.45 2.45 -5.07
CA ARG A 31 2.09 1.96 -5.26
C ARG A 31 1.29 2.06 -3.96
N LEU A 32 0.05 2.50 -4.06
CA LEU A 32 -0.90 2.54 -2.95
C LEU A 32 -1.94 1.43 -3.08
N TYR A 33 -2.06 0.62 -2.03
CA TYR A 33 -3.16 -0.33 -1.88
C TYR A 33 -4.27 0.31 -1.04
N LEU A 34 -5.47 0.36 -1.61
CA LEU A 34 -6.62 1.09 -1.08
C LEU A 34 -7.84 0.16 -1.01
N ARG A 35 -8.85 0.52 -0.21
CA ARG A 35 -10.19 -0.09 -0.28
C ARG A 35 -11.26 0.98 -0.43
N ALA A 36 -12.29 0.69 -1.22
CA ALA A 36 -13.39 1.62 -1.46
C ALA A 36 -14.28 1.84 -0.22
N ASP A 37 -14.36 0.85 0.67
CA ASP A 37 -15.15 0.91 1.91
C ASP A 37 -14.39 1.48 3.12
N CYS A 38 -13.11 1.85 2.96
CA CYS A 38 -12.28 2.35 4.04
C CYS A 38 -12.18 3.89 4.00
N PRO A 39 -12.68 4.62 5.02
CA PRO A 39 -12.59 6.08 5.07
C PRO A 39 -11.16 6.62 4.99
N ARG A 40 -10.18 5.88 5.52
CA ARG A 40 -8.76 6.27 5.42
C ARG A 40 -8.23 6.15 3.99
N SER A 41 -8.61 5.09 3.28
CA SER A 41 -8.25 4.90 1.87
C SER A 41 -8.92 5.96 0.98
N LEU A 42 -10.17 6.31 1.25
CA LEU A 42 -10.87 7.40 0.54
C LEU A 42 -10.16 8.75 0.72
N ARG A 43 -9.67 9.06 1.93
CA ARG A 43 -8.88 10.28 2.17
C ARG A 43 -7.58 10.30 1.36
N VAL A 44 -6.88 9.17 1.28
CA VAL A 44 -5.65 9.06 0.48
C VAL A 44 -5.95 9.17 -1.01
N ALA A 45 -7.01 8.53 -1.51
CA ALA A 45 -7.45 8.65 -2.89
C ALA A 45 -7.78 10.11 -3.26
N ALA A 46 -8.54 10.80 -2.40
CA ALA A 46 -8.84 12.21 -2.59
C ALA A 46 -7.58 13.08 -2.61
N ALA A 47 -6.60 12.80 -1.75
CA ALA A 47 -5.33 13.51 -1.73
C ALA A 47 -4.55 13.35 -3.04
N LEU A 48 -4.50 12.15 -3.64
CA LEU A 48 -3.83 11.93 -4.93
C LEU A 48 -4.41 12.82 -6.03
N THR A 49 -5.73 12.92 -6.11
CA THR A 49 -6.43 13.75 -7.10
C THR A 49 -6.28 15.24 -6.82
N VAL A 50 -6.42 15.68 -5.57
CA VAL A 50 -6.24 17.10 -5.20
C VAL A 50 -4.80 17.57 -5.47
N LEU A 51 -3.82 16.70 -5.25
CA LEU A 51 -2.41 16.99 -5.50
C LEU A 51 -2.00 16.77 -6.97
N GLY A 52 -2.87 16.18 -7.80
CA GLY A 52 -2.61 15.95 -9.23
C GLY A 52 -1.48 14.95 -9.52
N ILE A 53 -1.20 14.03 -8.60
CA ILE A 53 -0.09 13.05 -8.70
C ILE A 53 -0.57 11.61 -8.99
N GLU A 54 -1.84 11.44 -9.35
CA GLU A 54 -2.46 10.15 -9.67
C GLU A 54 -1.76 9.40 -10.82
N ASP A 55 -1.17 10.13 -11.78
CA ASP A 55 -0.38 9.54 -12.86
C ASP A 55 0.99 9.03 -12.39
N SER A 56 1.53 9.60 -11.31
CA SER A 56 2.88 9.32 -10.80
C SER A 56 2.91 8.27 -9.68
N VAL A 57 1.80 8.07 -8.97
CA VAL A 57 1.68 7.09 -7.89
C VAL A 57 0.61 6.07 -8.27
N ALA A 58 1.04 4.85 -8.59
CA ALA A 58 0.11 3.81 -9.00
C ALA A 58 -0.84 3.46 -7.84
N THR A 59 -2.11 3.17 -8.14
CA THR A 59 -3.08 2.73 -7.15
C THR A 59 -3.62 1.34 -7.48
N THR A 60 -4.00 0.60 -6.45
CA THR A 60 -4.68 -0.68 -6.56
C THR A 60 -5.79 -0.71 -5.52
N VAL A 61 -7.03 -0.76 -5.99
CA VAL A 61 -8.20 -0.88 -5.12
C VAL A 61 -8.46 -2.36 -4.88
N LEU A 62 -8.41 -2.76 -3.61
CA LEU A 62 -8.70 -4.11 -3.16
C LEU A 62 -10.20 -4.28 -2.98
N GLY A 63 -10.72 -5.41 -3.46
CA GLY A 63 -12.11 -5.81 -3.24
C GLY A 63 -12.45 -6.01 -1.77
N THR A 64 -13.70 -5.76 -1.43
CA THR A 64 -14.29 -6.27 -0.20
C THR A 64 -14.54 -7.75 -0.45
N GLY A 65 -13.78 -8.65 0.17
CA GLY A 65 -13.83 -10.11 -0.08
C GLY A 65 -15.15 -10.83 0.22
N THR A 66 -16.30 -10.17 0.11
CA THR A 66 -17.63 -10.80 0.02
C THR A 66 -17.83 -11.40 -1.38
N GLY A 67 -16.95 -12.32 -1.75
CA GLY A 67 -17.28 -13.30 -2.79
C GLY A 67 -18.29 -14.25 -2.16
N THR A 68 -19.58 -13.94 -2.27
CA THR A 68 -20.61 -14.93 -1.99
C THR A 68 -20.34 -16.11 -2.92
N GLU A 69 -20.07 -17.27 -2.34
CA GLU A 69 -20.07 -18.54 -3.07
C GLU A 69 -21.49 -18.76 -3.59
N THR A 70 -21.81 -18.25 -4.77
CA THR A 70 -23.01 -18.61 -5.51
C THR A 70 -22.62 -18.73 -6.96
N ASP A 71 -22.43 -20.00 -7.32
CA ASP A 71 -22.39 -20.59 -8.65
C ASP A 71 -23.29 -19.86 -9.67
N THR A 72 -22.75 -19.54 -10.85
CA THR A 72 -23.41 -19.74 -12.16
C THR A 72 -22.40 -19.49 -13.29
N LEU A 73 -22.31 -20.48 -14.17
CA LEU A 73 -21.60 -20.55 -15.44
C LEU A 73 -21.86 -19.35 -16.38
N VAL A 74 -20.95 -19.18 -17.35
CA VAL A 74 -21.00 -18.38 -18.60
C VAL A 74 -20.31 -17.01 -18.53
N GLY A 75 -19.05 -17.00 -19.00
CA GLY A 75 -18.40 -15.83 -19.61
C GLY A 75 -17.74 -14.83 -18.66
N THR A 76 -16.43 -14.63 -18.84
CA THR A 76 -15.63 -13.51 -18.27
C THR A 76 -15.50 -13.45 -16.74
N ALA A 77 -14.79 -14.42 -16.15
CA ALA A 77 -14.27 -14.31 -14.79
C ALA A 77 -13.00 -13.41 -14.74
N THR A 78 -13.16 -12.09 -14.65
CA THR A 78 -12.05 -11.14 -14.42
C THR A 78 -12.05 -10.52 -13.01
N GLY A 79 -13.10 -10.75 -12.21
CA GLY A 79 -13.23 -10.16 -10.87
C GLY A 79 -12.47 -10.89 -9.76
N CYS A 80 -12.48 -12.23 -9.74
CA CYS A 80 -11.95 -13.00 -8.61
C CYS A 80 -10.41 -13.11 -8.60
N GLY A 81 -9.79 -13.22 -9.79
CA GLY A 81 -8.34 -13.42 -9.91
C GLY A 81 -7.50 -12.17 -9.63
N THR A 82 -7.99 -10.98 -9.99
CA THR A 82 -7.26 -9.72 -9.83
C THR A 82 -7.29 -9.23 -8.37
N GLU A 83 -8.41 -9.41 -7.68
CA GLU A 83 -8.53 -9.09 -6.25
C GLU A 83 -7.64 -10.00 -5.39
N ALA A 84 -7.66 -11.30 -5.65
CA ALA A 84 -6.77 -12.25 -5.00
C ALA A 84 -5.29 -11.92 -5.25
N ALA A 85 -4.94 -11.52 -6.48
CA ALA A 85 -3.59 -11.08 -6.83
C ALA A 85 -3.17 -9.80 -6.08
N GLY A 86 -4.08 -8.83 -5.91
CA GLY A 86 -3.83 -7.61 -5.15
C GLY A 86 -3.55 -7.86 -3.67
N TYR A 87 -4.37 -8.69 -3.01
CA TYR A 87 -4.13 -9.07 -1.62
C TYR A 87 -2.85 -9.90 -1.45
N THR A 88 -2.56 -10.80 -2.40
CA THR A 88 -1.33 -11.59 -2.41
C THR A 88 -0.10 -10.68 -2.52
N ALA A 89 -0.12 -9.72 -3.46
CA ALA A 89 0.97 -8.77 -3.63
C ALA A 89 1.16 -7.88 -2.40
N LEU A 90 0.08 -7.42 -1.76
CA LEU A 90 0.16 -6.66 -0.53
C LEU A 90 0.76 -7.49 0.61
N ARG A 91 0.35 -8.76 0.75
CA ARG A 91 0.89 -9.67 1.76
C ARG A 91 2.39 -9.86 1.60
N LEU A 92 2.84 -10.16 0.38
CA LEU A 92 4.27 -10.30 0.08
C LEU A 92 5.03 -9.01 0.42
N ALA A 93 4.43 -7.83 0.20
CA ALA A 93 5.06 -6.57 0.52
C ALA A 93 5.23 -6.31 2.03
N TYR A 94 4.26 -6.73 2.85
CA TYR A 94 4.39 -6.70 4.31
C TYR A 94 5.44 -7.70 4.80
N GLU A 95 5.45 -8.93 4.28
CA GLU A 95 6.47 -9.95 4.60
C GLU A 95 7.88 -9.48 4.20
N ALA A 96 8.01 -8.75 3.10
CA ALA A 96 9.30 -8.18 2.68
C ALA A 96 9.75 -7.00 3.57
N ALA A 97 8.82 -6.27 4.20
CA ALA A 97 9.13 -5.16 5.10
C ALA A 97 9.66 -5.62 6.47
N GLY A 98 9.36 -6.85 6.90
CA GLY A 98 9.87 -7.43 8.14
C GLY A 98 9.79 -8.95 8.16
N HIS A 99 10.84 -9.61 8.69
CA HIS A 99 10.87 -11.06 8.88
C HIS A 99 9.71 -11.47 9.78
N HIS A 100 8.76 -12.25 9.23
CA HIS A 100 7.54 -12.72 9.90
C HIS A 100 6.51 -11.62 10.17
N PHE A 101 5.91 -11.08 9.10
CA PHE A 101 4.67 -10.33 9.24
C PHE A 101 3.50 -11.28 9.50
N ASP A 102 3.19 -11.51 10.78
CA ASP A 102 1.98 -12.20 11.24
C ASP A 102 0.81 -11.21 11.48
N GLY A 103 0.97 -9.96 11.06
CA GLY A 103 0.00 -8.89 11.25
C GLY A 103 -1.18 -8.94 10.28
N THR A 104 -2.23 -8.18 10.59
CA THR A 104 -3.34 -7.95 9.66
C THR A 104 -2.88 -7.05 8.53
N LEU A 105 -3.21 -7.39 7.28
CA LEU A 105 -3.02 -6.49 6.14
C LEU A 105 -3.88 -5.25 6.35
N THR A 106 -3.23 -4.10 6.55
CA THR A 106 -3.96 -2.85 6.73
C THR A 106 -3.96 -2.04 5.44
N VAL A 107 -5.01 -1.24 5.25
CA VAL A 107 -5.11 -0.23 4.21
C VAL A 107 -5.51 1.12 4.82
N PRO A 108 -5.06 2.25 4.25
CA PRO A 108 -4.17 2.37 3.09
C PRO A 108 -2.74 1.90 3.39
N ALA A 109 -2.09 1.27 2.42
CA ALA A 109 -0.68 0.87 2.52
C ALA A 109 0.12 1.41 1.33
N LEU A 110 1.23 2.08 1.63
CA LEU A 110 2.18 2.61 0.67
C LEU A 110 3.31 1.59 0.48
N VAL A 111 3.52 1.14 -0.75
CA VAL A 111 4.52 0.13 -1.11
C VAL A 111 5.55 0.73 -2.07
N ASP A 112 6.82 0.49 -1.79
CA ASP A 112 7.92 0.74 -2.72
C ASP A 112 8.04 -0.46 -3.67
N THR A 113 7.74 -0.25 -4.94
CA THR A 113 7.76 -1.33 -5.94
C THR A 113 9.17 -1.82 -6.27
N TRP A 114 10.20 -1.02 -6.01
CA TRP A 114 11.58 -1.40 -6.29
C TRP A 114 12.11 -2.39 -5.25
N SER A 115 11.87 -2.10 -3.96
CA SER A 115 12.24 -3.03 -2.88
C SER A 115 11.17 -4.10 -2.65
N GLY A 116 9.96 -3.89 -3.16
CA GLY A 116 8.80 -4.75 -2.92
C GLY A 116 8.31 -4.69 -1.47
N ARG A 117 8.61 -3.62 -0.71
CA ARG A 117 8.32 -3.52 0.72
C ARG A 117 7.26 -2.46 1.00
N VAL A 118 6.44 -2.69 2.03
CA VAL A 118 5.61 -1.63 2.61
C VAL A 118 6.51 -0.56 3.23
N VAL A 119 6.35 0.67 2.76
CA VAL A 119 7.01 1.88 3.29
C VAL A 119 6.28 2.32 4.53
N SER A 120 4.96 2.53 4.42
CA SER A 120 4.13 3.01 5.51
C SER A 120 2.71 2.46 5.42
N ASP A 121 2.15 2.12 6.57
CA ASP A 121 0.73 1.83 6.76
C ASP A 121 0.01 2.88 7.62
N HIS A 122 0.72 3.95 8.00
CA HIS A 122 0.20 5.03 8.80
C HIS A 122 -0.37 6.16 7.94
N THR A 123 -1.70 6.32 7.95
CA THR A 123 -2.39 7.27 7.05
C THR A 123 -1.87 8.72 7.13
N PRO A 124 -1.64 9.33 8.30
CA PRO A 124 -1.02 10.66 8.37
C PRO A 124 0.36 10.75 7.70
N ASP A 125 1.25 9.77 7.95
CA ASP A 125 2.58 9.76 7.34
C ASP A 125 2.49 9.59 5.82
N ILE A 126 1.57 8.74 5.34
CA ILE A 126 1.30 8.57 3.90
C ILE A 126 0.83 9.89 3.29
N LEU A 127 -0.09 10.62 3.93
CA LEU A 127 -0.57 11.90 3.43
C LEU A 127 0.55 12.93 3.38
N ASP A 128 1.37 13.04 4.42
CA ASP A 128 2.54 13.94 4.43
C ASP A 128 3.52 13.60 3.30
N ASP A 129 3.77 12.31 3.06
CA ASP A 129 4.66 11.85 2.00
C ASP A 129 4.08 12.16 0.61
N LEU A 130 2.76 12.07 0.41
CA LEU A 130 2.13 12.50 -0.84
C LEU A 130 2.26 14.01 -1.08
N HIS A 131 2.11 14.84 -0.05
CA HIS A 131 2.35 16.28 -0.15
C HIS A 131 3.81 16.58 -0.48
N PHE A 132 4.74 15.85 0.15
CA PHE A 132 6.16 15.95 -0.16
C PHE A 132 6.45 15.60 -1.62
N LEU A 133 5.88 14.50 -2.14
CA LEU A 133 6.01 14.12 -3.54
C LEU A 133 5.48 15.19 -4.49
N ALA A 134 4.28 15.74 -4.23
CA ALA A 134 3.69 16.77 -5.08
C ALA A 134 4.54 18.06 -5.16
N GLY A 135 5.26 18.40 -4.09
CA GLY A 135 6.22 19.51 -4.08
C GLY A 135 7.51 19.25 -4.86
N HIS A 136 7.86 17.98 -5.06
CA HIS A 136 9.12 17.56 -5.67
C HIS A 136 9.13 17.83 -7.19
N PRO A 137 10.21 18.40 -7.75
CA PRO A 137 10.26 18.79 -9.16
C PRO A 137 9.98 17.63 -10.13
N ALA A 138 10.34 16.41 -9.76
CA ALA A 138 10.11 15.22 -10.59
C ALA A 138 8.63 14.83 -10.77
N PHE A 139 7.73 15.32 -9.91
CA PHE A 139 6.30 15.00 -9.93
C PHE A 139 5.44 16.14 -10.48
N ARG A 140 6.06 17.26 -10.87
CA ARG A 140 5.33 18.37 -11.50
C ARG A 140 4.98 17.96 -12.93
N LYS A 141 3.71 18.07 -13.30
CA LYS A 141 3.30 17.92 -14.70
C LYS A 141 4.06 18.96 -15.53
N ALA A 142 4.70 18.53 -16.62
CA ALA A 142 5.27 19.44 -17.59
C ALA A 142 4.13 20.22 -18.23
N SER A 143 4.06 21.51 -17.92
CA SER A 143 3.13 22.49 -18.50
C SER A 143 3.44 22.78 -19.96
#